data_AF-A0A1B2IVU3-F1
#
_entry.id   AF-A0A1B2IVU3-F1
#
_cell.length_a   1.000
_cell.length_b   1.000
_cell.length_c   1.000
_cell.angle_alpha   90.00
_cell.angle_beta   90.00
_cell.angle_gamma   90.00
#
_symmetry.space_group_name_H-M   'P 1'
#
loop_
_entity.id
_entity.type
_entity.pdbx_description
1 polymer ?
#
loop_
_entity_poly.entity_id
_entity_poly.type
_entity_poly.pdbx_seq_one_letter_code
_entity_poly.pdbx_strand_id
1 'polypeptide(L)' 'MLYCDTYETPIVGRLTLLANDDALVGLWFNGQAHFAANYDLSQAEKRSNAIIDTTKRWLDRYFAGA' A
#
# COMPACT_ATOMS: atom_id res chain seq x y z
N MET A 1 13.72 -6.67 3.73
CA MET A 1 12.94 -6.03 4.83
C MET A 1 11.49 -5.89 4.35
N LEU A 2 10.51 -5.72 5.25
CA LEU A 2 9.16 -5.31 4.86
C LEU A 2 8.96 -3.82 5.14
N TYR A 3 8.38 -3.12 4.18
CA TYR A 3 8.05 -1.70 4.22
C TYR A 3 6.55 -1.55 4.07
N CYS A 4 5.92 -0.74 4.91
CA CYS A 4 4.52 -0.41 4.78
C CYS A 4 4.31 1.10 4.76
N ASP A 5 3.34 1.53 3.98
CA ASP A 5 2.88 2.92 3.99
C ASP A 5 1.40 3.00 3.63
N THR A 6 0.79 4.12 3.97
CA THR A 6 -0.61 4.39 3.62
C THR A 6 -0.69 5.33 2.43
N TYR A 7 -1.71 5.13 1.61
CA TYR A 7 -2.06 6.01 0.50
C TYR A 7 -3.53 6.41 0.65
N GLU A 8 -3.80 7.71 0.66
CA GLU A 8 -5.16 8.22 0.72
C GLU A 8 -5.72 8.31 -0.70
N THR A 9 -6.71 7.48 -1.00
CA THR A 9 -7.34 7.53 -2.32
C THR A 9 -8.30 8.71 -2.38
N PRO A 10 -8.47 9.35 -3.56
CA PRO A 10 -9.36 10.50 -3.70
C PRO A 10 -10.85 10.17 -3.53
N ILE A 11 -11.25 8.90 -3.68
CA ILE A 11 -12.65 8.49 -3.86
C ILE A 11 -13.08 7.37 -2.89
N VAL A 12 -12.20 6.41 -2.58
CA VAL A 12 -12.59 5.10 -2.00
C VAL A 12 -12.15 4.95 -0.53
N GLY A 13 -11.29 5.84 -0.02
CA GLY A 13 -10.76 5.79 1.35
C GLY A 13 -9.24 5.52 1.42
N ARG A 14 -8.76 5.09 2.59
CA ARG A 14 -7.32 4.87 2.84
C ARG A 14 -6.90 3.45 2.46
N LEU A 15 -5.83 3.34 1.67
CA LEU A 15 -5.15 2.10 1.33
C LEU A 15 -3.90 1.92 2.20
N THR A 16 -3.58 0.68 2.55
CA THR A 16 -2.28 0.28 3.10
C THR A 16 -1.54 -0.54 2.06
N LEU A 17 -0.31 -0.12 1.76
CA LEU A 17 0.63 -0.75 0.84
C LEU A 17 1.72 -1.43 1.64
N LEU A 18 2.07 -2.66 1.25
CA LEU A 18 3.17 -3.42 1.81
C LEU A 18 4.08 -3.88 0.66
N ALA A 19 5.36 -3.56 0.76
CA ALA A 19 6.38 -3.98 -0.20
C ALA A 19 7.58 -4.56 0.53
N ASN A 20 8.35 -5.40 -0.15
CA ASN A 20 9.73 -5.68 0.22
C ASN A 20 10.67 -4.92 -0.71
N ASP A 21 11.96 -5.20 -0.64
CA ASP A 21 12.99 -4.55 -1.47
C ASP A 21 12.82 -4.83 -2.97
N ASP A 22 12.16 -5.93 -3.36
CA ASP A 22 12.07 -6.41 -4.73
C ASP A 22 10.68 -6.19 -5.37
N ALA A 23 9.60 -6.25 -4.59
CA ALA A 23 8.23 -6.32 -5.08
C ALA A 23 7.16 -5.82 -4.07
N LEU A 24 5.98 -5.49 -4.59
CA LEU A 24 4.79 -5.22 -3.80
C LEU A 24 4.21 -6.55 -3.31
N VAL A 25 4.11 -6.73 -2.00
CA VAL A 25 3.64 -7.97 -1.37
C VAL A 25 2.18 -7.89 -0.91
N GLY A 26 1.64 -6.68 -0.75
CA GLY A 26 0.26 -6.51 -0.37
C GLY A 26 -0.29 -5.11 -0.57
N LEU A 27 -1.60 -5.05 -0.79
CA LEU A 27 -2.36 -3.82 -0.96
C LEU A 27 -3.78 -4.07 -0.43
N TRP A 28 -4.21 -3.28 0.56
CA TRP A 28 -5.51 -3.46 1.21
C TRP A 28 -6.22 -2.13 1.45
N PHE A 29 -7.54 -2.12 1.35
CA PHE A 29 -8.35 -1.01 1.86
C PHE A 29 -8.50 -1.11 3.39
N ASN A 30 -8.25 0.00 4.07
CA ASN A 30 -8.37 0.08 5.52
C ASN A 30 -9.83 -0.07 5.93
N GLY A 31 -10.14 -1.07 6.75
CA GLY A 31 -11.49 -1.32 7.27
C GLY A 31 -12.29 -2.42 6.58
N GLN A 32 -11.73 -3.14 5.61
CA GLN A 32 -12.36 -4.36 5.06
C GLN A 32 -12.06 -5.62 5.89
N ALA A 33 -12.92 -6.64 5.77
CA ALA A 33 -12.86 -7.88 6.57
C ALA A 33 -11.55 -8.70 6.47
N HIS A 34 -10.71 -8.42 5.46
CA HIS A 34 -9.41 -9.08 5.25
C HIS A 34 -8.22 -8.11 5.29
N PHE A 35 -8.35 -7.01 6.04
CA PHE A 35 -7.28 -6.05 6.23
C PHE A 35 -6.01 -6.72 6.78
N ALA A 36 -4.86 -6.41 6.17
CA ALA A 36 -3.54 -6.97 6.50
C ALA A 36 -3.37 -8.49 6.25
N ALA A 37 -4.40 -9.21 5.80
CA ALA A 37 -4.38 -10.66 5.63
C ALA A 37 -3.73 -11.38 6.84
N ASN A 38 -2.64 -12.12 6.62
CA ASN A 38 -1.84 -12.79 7.65
C ASN A 38 -0.51 -12.05 7.95
N TYR A 39 -0.30 -10.84 7.42
CA TYR A 39 0.93 -10.09 7.61
C TYR A 39 0.86 -9.25 8.88
N ASP A 40 1.90 -9.37 9.71
CA ASP A 40 2.07 -8.48 10.86
C ASP A 40 2.66 -7.14 10.39
N LEU A 41 1.77 -6.18 10.10
CA LEU A 41 2.15 -4.83 9.71
C LEU A 41 2.94 -4.08 10.80
N SER A 42 2.96 -4.57 12.04
CA SER A 42 3.78 -3.98 13.11
C SER A 42 5.27 -4.30 12.95
N GLN A 43 5.61 -5.38 12.23
CA GLN A 43 6.99 -5.73 11.91
C GLN A 43 7.49 -5.07 10.62
N ALA A 44 6.59 -4.48 9.83
CA ALA A 44 6.96 -3.71 8.66
C ALA A 44 7.41 -2.30 9.07
N GLU A 45 8.48 -1.81 8.44
CA GLU A 45 8.95 -0.45 8.63
C GLU A 45 7.95 0.51 7.99
N LYS A 46 7.41 1.44 8.78
CA LYS A 46 6.45 2.46 8.33
C LYS A 46 7.14 3.53 7.50
N ARG A 47 7.51 3.19 6.26
CA ARG A 47 8.24 4.04 5.34
C ARG A 47 7.91 3.65 3.90
N SER A 48 7.87 4.64 3.02
CA SER A 48 7.87 4.40 1.58
C SER A 48 9.23 3.89 1.09
N ASN A 49 9.21 2.85 0.26
CA ASN A 49 10.33 2.44 -0.58
C ASN A 49 10.03 2.73 -2.06
N ALA A 50 11.01 2.53 -2.94
CA ALA A 50 10.87 2.82 -4.38
C ALA A 50 9.67 2.09 -5.03
N ILE A 51 9.33 0.89 -4.54
CA ILE A 51 8.19 0.09 -5.01
C ILE A 51 6.87 0.72 -4.55
N ILE A 52 6.75 1.10 -3.28
CA ILE A 52 5.58 1.80 -2.74
C ILE A 52 5.36 3.11 -3.48
N ASP A 53 6.40 3.92 -3.67
CA ASP A 53 6.31 5.19 -4.41
C ASP A 53 5.86 4.99 -5.86
N THR A 54 6.37 3.95 -6.52
CA THR A 54 5.94 3.58 -7.87
C THR A 54 4.48 3.16 -7.90
N THR A 55 4.06 2.37 -6.92
CA THR A 55 2.67 1.90 -6.79
C THR A 55 1.72 3.06 -6.54
N LYS A 56 2.08 4.02 -5.67
CA LYS A 56 1.30 5.23 -5.43
C LYS A 56 1.08 6.03 -6.72
N ARG A 57 2.13 6.22 -7.54
CA ARG A 57 2.01 6.88 -8.85
C ARG A 57 1.09 6.14 -9.82
N TRP A 58 1.11 4.80 -9.80
CA TRP A 58 0.18 4.01 -10.61
C TRP A 58 -1.26 4.17 -10.14
N LEU A 59 -1.48 4.19 -8.81
CA LEU A 59 -2.80 4.45 -8.23
C LEU A 59 -3.30 5.86 -8.55
N ASP A 60 -2.44 6.88 -8.46
CA ASP A 60 -2.78 8.25 -8.86
C ASP A 60 -3.28 8.30 -10.30
N ARG A 61 -2.59 7.62 -11.22
CA ARG A 61 -3.01 7.52 -12.62
C ARG A 61 -4.31 6.76 -12.80
N TYR A 62 -4.45 5.62 -12.12
CA TYR A 62 -5.66 4.81 -12.16
C TYR A 62 -6.89 5.60 -11.69
N PHE A 63 -6.78 6.33 -10.57
CA PHE A 63 -7.87 7.15 -10.04
C PHE A 63 -8.10 8.44 -10.84
N ALA A 64 -7.10 8.94 -11.56
CA ALA A 64 -7.27 10.03 -12.51
C ALA A 64 -8.00 9.60 -13.80
N GLY A 65 -8.26 8.30 -13.99
CA GLY A 65 -8.94 7.76 -15.17
C GLY A 65 -8.10 7.78 -16.44
N ALA A 66 -6.77 7.78 -16.31
CA ALA A 66 -5.81 7.84 -17.41
C ALA A 66 -5.42 6.46 -17.95
#